data_AF-K2JTH9-F1
#
_entry.id   AF-K2JTH9-F1
#
_cell.length_a   1.000
_cell.length_b   1.000
_cell.length_c   1.000
_cell.angle_alpha   90.00
_cell.angle_beta   90.00
_cell.angle_gamma   90.00
#
_symmetry.space_group_name_H-M   'P 1'
#
loop_
_entity.id
_entity.type
_entity.pdbx_description
1 polymer ?
#
loop_
_entity_poly.entity_id
_entity_poly.type
_entity_poly.pdbx_seq_one_letter_code
_entity_poly.pdbx_strand_id
1 'polypeptide(L)' 'MTDMASCPLKWAYPCPLRWQDLPEGTQPGVRHCPQCRQDVFLVHSQAELEANSSRSRCVALDPGPKSNIIMGRFKD' A
#
# COMPACT_ATOMS: atom_id res chain seq x y z
N MET A 1 -8.50 8.17 32.58
CA MET A 1 -7.59 7.20 31.93
C MET A 1 -8.24 6.85 30.61
N THR A 2 -7.75 7.49 29.55
CA THR A 2 -8.48 7.68 28.29
C THR A 2 -8.56 6.39 27.49
N ASP A 3 -9.80 6.04 27.16
CA ASP A 3 -10.22 5.11 26.11
C ASP A 3 -9.44 5.38 24.81
N MET A 4 -8.79 4.37 24.24
CA MET A 4 -8.28 4.49 22.88
C MET A 4 -8.22 3.13 22.20
N ALA A 5 -9.41 2.63 21.89
CA ALA A 5 -9.61 1.72 20.77
C ALA A 5 -9.20 2.46 19.47
N SER A 6 -7.95 2.25 19.05
CA SER A 6 -7.45 2.78 17.78
C SER A 6 -6.71 1.66 17.07
N CYS A 7 -7.43 0.84 16.28
CA CYS A 7 -6.80 0.20 15.12
C CYS A 7 -6.59 1.31 14.07
N PRO A 8 -5.35 1.77 13.80
CA PRO A 8 -5.10 2.92 12.94
C PRO A 8 -4.87 2.50 11.49
N LEU A 9 -5.52 1.44 11.00
CA LEU A 9 -5.55 1.16 9.55
C LEU A 9 -6.56 2.09 8.85
N LYS A 10 -6.50 3.40 9.15
CA LYS A 10 -7.12 4.42 8.31
C LYS A 10 -6.23 4.55 7.09
N TRP A 11 -6.75 4.14 5.93
CA TRP A 11 -6.16 4.50 4.64
C TRP A 11 -6.04 6.02 4.60
N ALA A 12 -4.84 6.55 4.85
CA ALA A 12 -4.68 7.98 5.06
C ALA A 12 -5.04 8.72 3.76
N TYR A 13 -4.65 8.17 2.61
CA TYR A 13 -5.03 8.64 1.29
C TYR A 13 -4.95 7.47 0.28
N PRO A 14 -6.01 7.17 -0.48
CA PRO A 14 -5.85 6.33 -1.68
C PRO A 14 -4.90 7.07 -2.62
N CYS A 15 -3.84 6.38 -3.06
CA CYS A 15 -2.94 6.97 -4.04
C CYS A 15 -3.76 7.25 -5.32
N PRO A 16 -3.69 8.46 -5.91
CA PRO A 16 -4.44 8.77 -7.13
C PRO A 16 -3.93 7.99 -8.34
N LEU A 17 -2.70 7.48 -8.27
CA LEU A 17 -2.11 6.64 -9.29
C LEU A 17 -2.63 5.21 -9.17
N ARG A 18 -2.70 4.50 -10.30
CA ARG A 18 -2.99 3.06 -10.33
C ARG A 18 -1.69 2.29 -10.47
N TRP A 19 -1.64 1.09 -9.90
CA TRP A 19 -0.45 0.23 -9.96
C TRP A 19 0.05 0.04 -11.39
N GLN A 20 -0.90 -0.15 -12.33
CA GLN A 20 -0.64 -0.32 -13.76
C GLN A 20 0.03 0.90 -14.40
N ASP A 21 -0.24 2.11 -13.88
CA ASP A 21 0.34 3.37 -14.38
C ASP A 21 1.74 3.63 -13.77
N LEU A 22 2.17 2.85 -12.76
CA LEU A 22 3.51 2.99 -12.19
C LEU A 22 4.57 2.33 -13.09
N PRO A 23 5.74 2.96 -13.25
CA PRO A 23 6.87 2.32 -13.93
C PRO A 23 7.29 1.06 -13.17
N GLU A 24 7.65 0.02 -13.93
CA GLU A 24 8.19 -1.22 -13.37
C GLU A 24 9.46 -0.91 -12.59
N GLY A 25 9.52 -1.39 -11.35
CA GLY A 25 10.71 -1.25 -10.53
C GLY A 25 11.78 -2.25 -10.94
N THR A 26 12.94 -2.14 -10.31
CA THR A 26 14.08 -3.05 -10.51
C THR A 26 13.79 -4.47 -9.99
N GLN A 27 12.75 -4.64 -9.17
CA GLN A 27 12.39 -5.92 -8.56
C GLN A 27 10.97 -6.35 -8.97
N PRO A 28 10.74 -7.64 -9.25
CA PRO A 28 9.40 -8.15 -9.49
C PRO A 28 8.53 -7.95 -8.25
N GLY A 29 7.29 -7.48 -8.45
CA GLY A 29 6.38 -7.15 -7.35
C GLY A 29 6.68 -5.83 -6.63
N VAL A 30 7.64 -5.03 -7.13
CA VAL A 30 7.91 -3.68 -6.62
C VAL A 30 7.83 -2.70 -7.77
N ARG A 31 7.09 -1.61 -7.58
CA ARG A 31 7.04 -0.49 -8.54
C ARG A 31 7.44 0.80 -7.85
N HIS A 32 8.06 1.70 -8.60
CA HIS A 32 8.47 2.99 -8.05
C HIS A 32 7.39 4.04 -8.34
N CYS A 33 6.89 4.70 -7.30
CA CYS A 33 5.96 5.81 -7.48
C CYS A 33 6.75 7.11 -7.69
N PRO A 34 6.74 7.73 -8.89
CA PRO A 34 7.50 8.95 -9.13
C PRO A 34 6.94 10.15 -8.34
N GLN A 35 5.65 10.12 -7.98
CA GLN A 35 5.00 11.20 -7.25
C GLN A 35 5.34 11.18 -5.76
N CYS A 36 5.34 10.00 -5.14
CA CYS A 36 5.75 9.82 -3.75
C CYS A 36 7.27 9.67 -3.60
N ARG A 37 7.98 9.37 -4.70
CA ARG A 37 9.39 8.95 -4.74
C ARG A 37 9.68 7.82 -3.76
N GLN A 38 8.77 6.86 -3.69
CA GLN A 38 8.83 5.71 -2.80
C GLN A 38 8.52 4.44 -3.56
N ASP A 39 9.12 3.35 -3.11
CA ASP A 39 8.82 2.01 -3.60
C ASP A 39 7.47 1.55 -3.06
N VAL A 40 6.66 1.03 -3.98
CA VAL A 40 5.34 0.46 -3.73
C VAL A 40 5.47 -1.06 -3.84
N PHE A 41 5.15 -1.74 -2.76
CA PHE A 41 5.24 -3.20 -2.66
C PHE A 41 3.90 -3.82 -3.01
N LEU A 42 3.88 -4.70 -4.01
CA LEU A 42 2.72 -5.52 -4.31
C LEU A 42 2.53 -6.54 -3.20
N VAL A 43 1.33 -6.56 -2.63
CA VAL A 43 0.93 -7.50 -1.59
C VAL A 43 -0.36 -8.18 -2.02
N HIS A 44 -0.50 -9.46 -1.69
CA HIS A 44 -1.66 -10.26 -2.09
C HIS A 44 -2.56 -10.62 -0.91
N SER A 45 -2.11 -10.30 0.31
CA SER A 45 -2.80 -10.64 1.53
C SER A 45 -2.83 -9.48 2.52
N GLN A 46 -3.84 -9.48 3.39
CA GLN A 46 -3.95 -8.48 4.45
C GLN A 46 -2.81 -8.58 5.46
N ALA A 47 -2.31 -9.78 5.75
CA ALA A 47 -1.15 -9.96 6.62
C ALA A 47 0.11 -9.26 6.07
N GLU A 48 0.36 -9.35 4.75
CA GLU A 48 1.46 -8.64 4.10
C GLU A 48 1.24 -7.13 4.07
N LEU A 49 0.00 -6.70 3.83
CA LEU A 49 -0.41 -5.30 3.89
C LEU A 49 -0.10 -4.71 5.28
N GLU A 50 -0.49 -5.40 6.34
CA GLU A 50 -0.23 -5.01 7.74
C GLU A 50 1.26 -4.99 8.05
N ALA A 51 2.02 -6.02 7.65
CA ALA A 51 3.46 -6.08 7.88
C ALA A 51 4.23 -4.93 7.21
N ASN A 52 3.82 -4.51 6.01
CA ASN A 52 4.42 -3.39 5.29
C ASN A 52 3.90 -2.03 5.77
N SER A 53 2.62 -1.96 6.15
CA SER A 53 1.98 -0.80 6.78
C SER A 53 2.69 -0.40 8.06
N SER A 54 2.98 -1.36 8.96
CA SER A 54 3.72 -1.13 10.20
C SER A 54 5.16 -0.64 9.97
N ARG A 55 5.68 -0.75 8.73
CA ARG A 55 6.98 -0.22 8.31
C ARG A 55 6.87 1.11 7.58
N SER A 56 5.70 1.76 7.58
CA SER A 56 5.42 3.01 6.86
C SER A 56 5.71 2.94 5.35
N ARG A 57 5.55 1.75 4.74
CA ARG A 57 5.79 1.53 3.30
C ARG A 57 4.51 1.72 2.50
N CYS A 58 4.65 2.15 1.24
CA CYS A 58 3.54 2.17 0.29
C CYS A 58 3.28 0.74 -0.19
N VAL A 59 2.01 0.35 -0.23
CA VAL A 59 1.60 -0.99 -0.64
C VAL A 59 0.53 -0.92 -1.72
N ALA A 60 0.58 -1.90 -2.63
CA ALA A 60 -0.42 -2.15 -3.64
C ALA A 60 -1.07 -3.50 -3.33
N LEU A 61 -2.31 -3.48 -2.85
CA LEU A 61 -3.06 -4.69 -2.56
C LEU A 61 -3.72 -5.20 -3.84
N ASP A 62 -3.33 -6.39 -4.28
CA ASP A 62 -3.99 -7.13 -5.35
C ASP A 62 -4.95 -8.16 -4.74
N PRO A 63 -6.28 -7.91 -4.74
CA PRO A 63 -7.26 -8.83 -4.18
C PRO A 63 -7.56 -10.02 -5.11
N GLY A 64 -6.87 -10.13 -6.26
CA GLY A 64 -7.03 -11.18 -7.25
C GLY A 64 -7.65 -10.71 -8.56
N PRO A 65 -7.86 -11.64 -9.51
CA PRO A 65 -8.02 -11.36 -10.95
C PRO A 65 -9.29 -10.60 -11.36
N LYS A 66 -10.21 -10.35 -10.43
CA LYS A 66 -11.48 -9.64 -10.69
C LYS A 66 -11.59 -8.29 -9.96
N SER A 67 -10.53 -7.90 -9.26
CA SER A 67 -10.55 -6.74 -8.37
C SER A 67 -9.48 -5.74 -8.78
N ASN A 68 -9.78 -4.45 -8.65
CA ASN A 68 -8.78 -3.41 -8.88
C ASN A 68 -7.74 -3.41 -7.77
N ILE A 69 -6.47 -3.21 -8.15
CA ILE A 69 -5.38 -3.05 -7.19
C ILE A 69 -5.54 -1.73 -6.46
N ILE A 70 -5.59 -1.78 -5.13
CA ILE A 70 -5.74 -0.60 -4.28
C ILE A 70 -4.36 -0.21 -3.76
N MET A 71 -3.94 1.02 -4.05
CA MET A 71 -2.67 1.55 -3.56
C MET A 71 -2.88 2.58 -2.47
N GLY A 72 -2.07 2.49 -1.42
CA GLY A 72 -2.15 3.44 -0.31
C GLY A 72 -0.93 3.40 0.58
N ARG A 73 -0.77 4.47 1.34
CA ARG A 73 0.14 4.53 2.47
C ARG A 73 -0.70 4.57 3.73
N PHE A 74 -0.46 3.60 4.60
CA PHE A 74 -1.00 3.64 5.95
C PHE A 74 -0.16 4.61 6.76
N LYS A 75 -0.84 5.53 7.43
CA LYS A 75 -0.23 6.47 8.36
C LYS A 75 -0.64 5.99 9.74
N ASP A 76 0.35 5.68 10.57
CA ASP A 76 0.19 5.43 12.00
C ASP A 76 -0.62 6.55 12.67
#